data_AF-A0A015L0J2-F1
#
_entry.id   AF-A0A015L0J2-F1
#
_cell.length_a   1.000
_cell.length_b   1.000
_cell.length_c   1.000
_cell.angle_alpha   90.00
_cell.angle_beta   90.00
_cell.angle_gamma   90.00
#
_symmetry.space_group_name_H-M   'P 1'
#
loop_
_entity.id
_entity.type
_entity.pdbx_description
1 polymer ?
#
loop_
_entity_poly.entity_id
_entity_poly.type
_entity_poly.pdbx_seq_one_letter_code
_entity_poly.pdbx_strand_id
1 'polypeptide(L)'
;MAALFGSKKLLAQHVAYLYNTVLLPRLEFCQQTTLFSESTIQSIVKPMFSVFRKKAGLIATIPLALLFLKLLFTIQNAFYRFLSSHMASWQKIFTHPDFKKFANFAISYLQGYLGAESYPTTINLEL
;
A
#
# COMPACT_ATOMS: atom_id res chain seq x y z
N MET A 1 1.47 -28.61 36.18
CA MET A 1 0.50 -28.60 35.05
C MET A 1 0.79 -27.42 34.11
N ALA A 2 2.00 -27.38 33.51
CA ALA A 2 2.50 -26.23 32.73
C ALA A 2 3.11 -26.64 31.37
N ALA A 3 2.65 -27.76 30.82
CA ALA A 3 3.17 -28.33 29.56
C ALA A 3 2.10 -28.44 28.45
N LEU A 4 0.97 -27.71 28.56
CA LEU A 4 -0.14 -27.84 27.59
C LEU A 4 -0.09 -26.83 26.42
N PHE A 5 0.77 -25.83 26.49
CA PHE A 5 0.99 -24.88 25.40
C PHE A 5 2.42 -24.97 24.89
N GLY A 6 2.77 -26.10 24.26
CA GLY A 6 3.94 -26.15 23.39
C GLY A 6 3.84 -25.02 22.35
N SER A 7 4.96 -24.39 21.99
CA SER A 7 4.99 -23.30 21.02
C SER A 7 4.27 -23.72 19.73
N LYS A 8 3.08 -23.17 19.49
CA LYS A 8 2.29 -23.52 18.30
C LYS A 8 3.09 -23.20 17.04
N LYS A 9 3.20 -24.18 16.14
CA LYS A 9 3.94 -24.04 14.89
C LYS A 9 3.28 -22.96 14.02
N LEU A 10 3.94 -21.81 13.89
CA LEU A 10 3.47 -20.70 13.06
C LEU A 10 3.57 -21.08 11.57
N LEU A 11 2.42 -21.40 10.96
CA LEU A 11 2.27 -21.60 9.51
C LEU A 11 2.38 -20.29 8.70
N ALA A 12 2.72 -20.41 7.42
CA ALA A 12 2.76 -19.28 6.48
C ALA A 12 1.43 -18.51 6.41
N GLN A 13 0.30 -19.24 6.49
CA GLN A 13 -1.05 -18.66 6.51
C GLN A 13 -1.27 -17.71 7.69
N HIS A 14 -0.75 -18.04 8.88
CA HIS A 14 -0.84 -17.15 10.04
C HIS A 14 -0.02 -15.86 9.84
N VAL A 15 1.13 -15.96 9.19
CA VAL A 15 1.97 -14.81 8.86
C VAL A 15 1.27 -13.92 7.82
N ALA A 16 0.67 -14.52 6.79
CA ALA A 16 -0.12 -13.79 5.79
C ALA A 16 -1.34 -13.11 6.40
N TYR A 17 -2.04 -13.79 7.33
CA TYR A 17 -3.13 -13.19 8.09
C TYR A 17 -2.66 -11.97 8.87
N LEU A 18 -1.59 -12.10 9.67
CA LEU A 18 -1.07 -11.00 10.50
C LEU A 18 -0.60 -9.82 9.64
N TYR A 19 -0.04 -10.09 8.47
CA TYR A 19 0.29 -9.06 7.49
C TYR A 19 -0.97 -8.30 7.06
N ASN A 20 -1.98 -9.01 6.56
CA ASN A 20 -3.19 -8.42 5.98
C ASN A 20 -4.09 -7.72 7.02
N THR A 21 -4.13 -8.21 8.26
CA THR A 21 -5.08 -7.73 9.28
C THR A 21 -4.46 -6.76 10.29
N VAL A 22 -3.14 -6.76 10.46
CA VAL A 22 -2.47 -5.92 11.45
C VAL A 22 -1.48 -4.95 10.81
N LEU A 23 -0.50 -5.47 10.08
CA LEU A 23 0.57 -4.62 9.54
C LEU A 23 0.05 -3.67 8.45
N LEU A 24 -0.75 -4.21 7.53
CA LEU A 24 -1.29 -3.46 6.40
C LEU A 24 -2.23 -2.32 6.84
N PRO A 25 -3.24 -2.52 7.70
CA PRO A 25 -4.07 -1.40 8.21
C PRO A 25 -3.29 -0.36 9.03
N ARG A 26 -2.26 -0.78 9.77
CA ARG A 26 -1.39 0.18 10.49
C ARG A 26 -0.57 1.03 9.54
N LEU A 27 -0.01 0.43 8.50
CA LEU A 27 0.71 1.15 7.45
C LEU A 27 -0.22 2.12 6.70
N GLU A 28 -1.46 1.72 6.41
CA GLU A 28 -2.48 2.59 5.83
C GLU A 28 -2.77 3.79 6.73
N PHE A 29 -2.97 3.56 8.03
CA PHE A 29 -3.23 4.63 9.00
C PHE A 29 -2.07 5.62 9.11
N CYS A 30 -0.83 5.14 9.30
CA CYS A 30 0.34 6.02 9.37
C CYS A 30 0.52 6.84 8.09
N GLN A 31 0.13 6.29 6.95
CA GLN A 31 0.26 6.97 5.66
C GLN A 31 -0.75 8.11 5.46
N GLN A 32 -1.81 8.18 6.27
CA GLN A 32 -2.71 9.32 6.27
C GLN A 32 -2.03 10.60 6.78
N THR A 33 -1.05 10.48 7.67
CA THR A 33 -0.33 11.61 8.28
C THR A 33 1.10 11.76 7.77
N THR A 34 1.66 10.73 7.14
CA THR A 34 3.07 10.71 6.74
C THR A 34 3.23 9.99 5.40
N LEU A 35 3.73 10.71 4.39
CA LEU A 35 4.04 10.10 3.10
C LEU A 35 5.28 9.22 3.22
N PHE A 36 5.15 7.92 2.94
CA PHE A 36 6.28 7.03 2.78
C PHE A 36 6.59 6.82 1.31
N SER A 37 7.88 6.81 0.96
CA SER A 37 8.34 6.34 -0.34
C SER A 37 8.15 4.82 -0.45
N GLU A 38 8.11 4.31 -1.67
CA GLU A 38 8.02 2.87 -1.92
C GLU A 38 9.17 2.10 -1.25
N SER A 39 10.41 2.61 -1.32
CA SER A 39 11.58 1.99 -0.69
C SER A 39 11.46 1.90 0.84
N THR A 40 10.85 2.91 1.48
CA THR A 40 10.55 2.89 2.91
C THR A 40 9.47 1.86 3.24
N ILE A 41 8.39 1.79 2.46
CA ILE A 41 7.36 0.76 2.67
C ILE A 41 7.95 -0.64 2.51
N GLN A 42 8.78 -0.84 1.48
CA GLN A 42 9.48 -2.11 1.23
C GLN A 42 10.38 -2.50 2.41
N SER A 43 11.12 -1.55 2.99
CA SER A 43 11.98 -1.83 4.14
C SER A 43 11.17 -2.22 5.39
N ILE A 44 10.02 -1.60 5.62
CA ILE A 44 9.12 -1.91 6.74
C ILE A 44 8.50 -3.31 6.60
N VAL A 45 8.09 -3.70 5.39
CA VAL A 45 7.44 -5.02 5.18
C VAL A 45 8.45 -6.18 5.03
N LYS A 46 9.70 -5.89 4.67
CA LYS A 46 10.76 -6.88 4.40
C LYS A 46 10.96 -7.91 5.53
N PRO A 47 10.98 -7.56 6.83
CA PRO A 47 11.11 -8.54 7.90
C PRO A 47 9.96 -9.55 7.92
N MET A 48 8.73 -9.08 7.69
CA MET A 48 7.55 -9.95 7.65
C MET A 48 7.60 -10.93 6.48
N PHE A 49 8.01 -10.45 5.31
CA PHE A 49 8.19 -11.30 4.13
C PHE A 49 9.33 -12.31 4.30
N SER A 50 10.38 -11.98 5.05
CA SER A 50 11.44 -12.95 5.39
C SER A 50 10.89 -14.10 6.24
N VAL A 51 10.09 -13.79 7.26
CA VAL A 51 9.41 -14.80 8.10
C VAL A 51 8.45 -15.63 7.24
N PHE A 52 7.67 -14.96 6.39
CA PHE A 52 6.73 -15.62 5.49
C PHE A 52 7.43 -16.64 4.58
N ARG A 53 8.53 -16.26 3.91
CA ARG A 53 9.31 -17.16 3.03
C ARG A 53 9.83 -18.39 3.79
N LYS A 54 10.41 -18.18 4.98
CA LYS A 54 10.89 -19.27 5.85
C LYS A 54 9.77 -20.24 6.24
N LYS A 55 8.57 -19.73 6.51
CA LYS A 55 7.41 -20.56 6.89
C LYS A 55 6.73 -21.24 5.71
N ALA A 56 6.80 -20.66 4.52
CA ALA A 56 6.24 -21.22 3.29
C ALA A 56 7.20 -22.21 2.59
N GLY A 57 8.42 -22.42 3.11
CA GLY A 57 9.43 -23.27 2.46
C GLY A 57 9.96 -22.67 1.16
N LEU A 58 9.84 -21.36 0.99
CA LEU A 58 10.20 -20.64 -0.24
C LEU A 58 11.67 -20.28 -0.23
N ILE A 59 12.32 -20.43 -1.40
CA ILE A 59 13.72 -20.06 -1.61
C ILE A 59 13.85 -18.53 -1.45
N ALA A 60 14.93 -18.09 -0.79
CA ALA A 60 15.17 -16.68 -0.49
C ALA A 60 15.22 -15.78 -1.74
N THR A 61 15.58 -16.33 -2.90
CA THR A 61 15.68 -15.64 -4.19
C THR A 61 14.35 -15.42 -4.89
N ILE A 62 13.24 -16.00 -4.41
CA ILE A 62 11.93 -15.84 -5.04
C ILE A 62 11.56 -14.34 -5.05
N PRO A 63 11.32 -13.74 -6.23
CA PRO A 63 10.88 -12.36 -6.36
C PRO A 63 9.67 -12.04 -5.47
N LEU A 64 9.68 -10.87 -4.81
CA LEU A 64 8.57 -10.43 -3.97
C LEU A 64 7.25 -10.37 -4.75
N ALA A 65 7.32 -10.01 -6.04
CA ALA A 65 6.21 -10.02 -6.99
C ALA A 65 5.43 -11.35 -7.01
N LEU A 66 6.10 -12.49 -6.92
CA LEU A 66 5.46 -13.81 -6.94
C LEU A 66 4.70 -14.13 -5.64
N LEU A 67 5.03 -13.47 -4.53
CA LEU A 67 4.29 -13.62 -3.26
C LEU A 67 2.92 -12.93 -3.30
N PHE A 68 2.77 -11.92 -4.17
CA PHE A 68 1.52 -11.20 -4.37
C PHE A 68 0.59 -11.88 -5.38
N LEU A 69 1.06 -12.94 -6.06
CA LEU A 69 0.22 -13.70 -6.96
C LEU A 69 -0.88 -14.39 -6.13
N LYS A 70 -2.14 -14.09 -6.47
CA LYS A 70 -3.36 -14.46 -5.73
C LYS A 70 -3.52 -15.98 -5.47
N LEU A 71 -2.70 -16.80 -6.13
CA LEU A 71 -2.80 -18.24 -6.19
C LEU A 71 -2.40 -18.98 -4.89
N LEU A 72 -1.62 -18.38 -3.98
CA LEU A 72 -1.14 -19.12 -2.81
C LEU A 72 -1.45 -18.51 -1.43
N PHE A 73 -1.50 -17.18 -1.26
CA PHE A 73 -1.54 -16.61 0.12
C PHE A 73 -2.35 -15.33 0.32
N THR A 74 -3.01 -14.78 -0.71
CA THR A 74 -3.84 -13.56 -0.60
C THR A 74 -3.11 -12.38 0.07
N ILE A 75 -1.78 -12.30 -0.03
CA ILE A 75 -1.02 -11.17 0.49
C ILE A 75 -1.24 -10.01 -0.45
N GLN A 76 -1.74 -8.91 0.09
CA GLN A 76 -1.98 -7.70 -0.69
C GLN A 76 -0.71 -6.86 -0.76
N ASN A 77 -0.48 -6.19 -1.87
CA ASN A 77 0.64 -5.25 -1.95
C ASN A 77 0.26 -3.95 -1.25
N ALA A 78 0.95 -3.65 -0.14
CA ALA A 78 0.71 -2.45 0.66
C ALA A 78 0.79 -1.15 -0.14
N PHE A 79 1.73 -1.04 -1.09
CA PHE A 79 1.91 0.18 -1.87
C PHE A 79 0.76 0.40 -2.86
N TYR A 80 0.33 -0.66 -3.55
CA TYR A 80 -0.82 -0.56 -4.46
C TYR A 80 -2.13 -0.30 -3.73
N ARG A 81 -2.31 -0.89 -2.53
CA ARG A 81 -3.51 -0.65 -1.73
C ARG A 81 -3.53 0.76 -1.13
N PHE A 82 -2.38 1.30 -0.77
CA PHE A 82 -2.22 2.71 -0.41
C PHE A 82 -2.62 3.62 -1.58
N LEU A 83 -2.02 3.43 -2.75
CA LEU A 83 -2.31 4.21 -3.96
C LEU A 83 -3.80 4.22 -4.29
N SER A 84 -4.46 3.07 -4.26
CA SER A 84 -5.90 2.98 -4.56
C SER A 84 -6.76 3.69 -3.51
N SER A 85 -6.42 3.59 -2.22
CA SER A 85 -7.14 4.29 -1.15
C SER A 85 -6.99 5.82 -1.25
N HIS A 86 -5.79 6.31 -1.57
CA HIS A 86 -5.54 7.73 -1.75
C HIS A 86 -6.20 8.27 -3.00
N MET A 87 -6.16 7.53 -4.12
CA MET A 87 -6.87 7.91 -5.33
C MET A 87 -8.38 8.03 -5.11
N ALA A 88 -9.00 7.09 -4.40
CA ALA A 88 -10.44 7.17 -4.08
C ALA A 88 -10.78 8.34 -3.16
N SER A 89 -9.93 8.64 -2.18
CA SER A 89 -10.10 9.78 -1.28
C SER A 89 -9.95 11.11 -2.03
N TRP A 90 -8.89 11.23 -2.84
CA TRP A 90 -8.66 12.39 -3.70
C TRP A 90 -9.79 12.58 -4.71
N GLN A 91 -10.31 11.50 -5.30
CA GLN A 91 -11.45 11.60 -6.21
C GLN A 91 -12.68 12.21 -5.51
N LYS A 92 -12.99 11.81 -4.27
CA LYS A 92 -14.08 12.42 -3.50
C LYS A 92 -13.82 13.89 -3.18
N ILE A 93 -12.60 14.22 -2.73
CA ILE A 93 -12.23 15.61 -2.39
C ILE A 93 -12.25 16.49 -3.64
N PHE A 94 -11.70 16.02 -4.76
CA PHE A 94 -11.56 16.80 -5.99
C PHE A 94 -12.85 16.90 -6.82
N THR A 95 -13.82 16.02 -6.59
CA THR A 95 -15.15 16.10 -7.23
C THR A 95 -16.10 17.03 -6.47
N HIS A 96 -15.86 17.29 -5.18
CA HIS A 96 -16.75 18.11 -4.37
C HIS A 96 -16.55 19.60 -4.65
N PRO A 97 -17.63 20.38 -4.91
CA PRO A 97 -17.51 21.78 -5.32
C PRO A 97 -16.76 22.65 -4.31
N ASP A 98 -16.99 22.45 -3.01
CA ASP A 98 -16.35 23.24 -1.94
C ASP A 98 -14.83 23.05 -1.85
N PHE A 99 -14.31 21.93 -2.36
CA PHE A 99 -12.88 21.59 -2.29
C PHE A 99 -12.14 21.85 -3.60
N LYS A 100 -12.81 22.41 -4.63
CA LYS A 100 -12.22 22.68 -5.96
C LYS A 100 -10.95 23.53 -5.91
N LYS A 101 -10.87 24.52 -5.01
CA LYS A 101 -9.67 25.35 -4.85
C LYS A 101 -8.49 24.57 -4.28
N PHE A 102 -8.74 23.77 -3.25
CA PHE A 102 -7.73 22.89 -2.66
C PHE A 102 -7.26 21.84 -3.68
N ALA A 103 -8.18 21.30 -4.47
CA ALA A 103 -7.89 20.37 -5.56
C ALA A 103 -6.90 20.94 -6.57
N ASN A 104 -7.20 22.12 -7.09
CA ASN A 104 -6.35 22.80 -8.05
C ASN A 104 -4.97 23.09 -7.47
N PHE A 105 -4.89 23.53 -6.21
CA PHE A 105 -3.63 23.76 -5.52
C PHE A 105 -2.79 22.47 -5.39
N ALA A 106 -3.40 21.38 -4.93
CA ALA A 106 -2.72 20.09 -4.77
C ALA A 106 -2.22 19.53 -6.12
N ILE A 107 -3.02 19.68 -7.18
CA ILE A 107 -2.64 19.30 -8.55
C ILE A 107 -1.44 20.13 -9.02
N SER A 108 -1.45 21.45 -8.86
CA SER A 108 -0.32 22.31 -9.24
C SER A 108 0.95 22.01 -8.44
N TYR A 109 0.82 21.72 -7.14
CA TYR A 109 1.94 21.30 -6.31
C TYR A 109 2.57 19.99 -6.81
N LEU A 110 1.73 18.98 -7.09
CA LEU A 110 2.18 17.69 -7.61
C LEU A 110 2.80 17.81 -9.01
N GLN A 111 2.24 18.66 -9.88
CA GLN A 111 2.81 18.95 -11.21
C GLN A 111 4.23 19.52 -11.08
N GLY A 112 4.42 20.51 -10.20
CA GLY A 112 5.75 21.07 -9.92
C GLY A 112 6.72 20.05 -9.33
N TYR A 113 6.26 19.22 -8.39
CA TYR A 113 7.08 18.17 -7.78
C TYR A 113 7.52 17.10 -8.80
N LEU A 114 6.66 16.75 -9.75
CA LEU A 114 6.91 15.74 -10.76
C LEU A 114 7.57 16.30 -12.04
N GLY A 115 7.75 17.61 -12.15
CA GLY A 115 8.26 18.26 -13.37
C GLY A 115 7.32 18.13 -14.57
N ALA A 116 6.02 17.94 -14.32
CA ALA A 116 5.01 17.81 -15.37
C ALA A 116 4.53 19.20 -15.81
N GLU A 117 4.49 19.46 -17.12
CA GLU A 117 3.93 20.69 -17.65
C GLU A 117 2.43 20.82 -17.33
N SER A 118 1.99 22.02 -16.99
CA SER A 118 0.58 22.29 -16.72
C SER A 118 -0.21 22.25 -18.04
N TYR A 119 -0.95 21.15 -18.27
CA TYR A 119 -1.89 21.11 -19.39
C TYR A 119 -3.07 22.08 -19.13
N PRO A 120 -3.52 22.84 -20.15
CA PRO A 120 -4.65 23.75 -20.01
C PRO A 120 -5.91 22.98 -19.61
N THR A 121 -6.55 23.42 -18.53
CA THR A 121 -7.70 22.72 -17.89
C THR A 121 -9.04 23.01 -18.59
N THR A 122 -9.06 23.98 -19.50
CA THR A 122 -10.20 24.27 -20.38
C THR A 122 -9.93 23.66 -21.75
N ILE A 123 -10.37 22.41 -21.94
CA ILE A 123 -10.72 21.97 -23.29
C ILE A 123 -12.02 22.72 -23.60
N ASN A 124 -11.94 23.80 -24.38
CA ASN A 124 -13.12 24.37 -25.02
C ASN A 124 -13.67 23.30 -25.96
N LEU A 125 -14.63 22.53 -25.48
CA LEU A 125 -15.53 21.74 -26.33
C LEU A 125 -16.58 22.71 -26.90
N GLU A 126 -16.13 23.73 -27.64
CA GLU A 126 -17.02 24.42 -28.57
C GLU A 126 -17.03 23.60 -29.86
N LEU A 127 -18.10 22.81 -30.00
CA LEU A 127 -18.52 22.17 -31.25
C LEU A 127 -19.60 23.05 -31.88
#